data_AF-A0A0R3C560-F1
#
_entry.id   AF-A0A0R3C560-F1
#
_cell.length_a   1.000
_cell.length_b   1.000
_cell.length_c   1.000
_cell.angle_alpha   90.00
_cell.angle_beta   90.00
_cell.angle_gamma   90.00
#
_symmetry.space_group_name_H-M   'P 1'
#
loop_
_entity.id
_entity.type
_entity.pdbx_description
1 polymer ?
#
loop_
_entity_poly.entity_id
_entity_poly.type
_entity_poly.pdbx_seq_one_letter_code
_entity_poly.pdbx_strand_id
1 'polypeptide(L)'
;MMIADMVEELGHHVVAEADNVRDASAFAMTAQYDLAILDINLMGVYVDPVADLIERRGKPFLFATGYGPELLPSLLRRRPILRKPIAMDQLKAMIDSMFPEPSATIPS
;
A
#
# COMPACT_ATOMS: atom_id res chain seq x y z
N MET A 1 -5.65 1.13 -15.68
CA MET A 1 -5.51 -0.10 -14.90
C MET A 1 -5.74 0.20 -13.43
N MET A 2 -6.39 -0.72 -12.74
CA MET A 2 -6.60 -0.67 -11.30
C MET A 2 -5.37 -1.26 -10.60
N ILE A 3 -5.07 -0.83 -9.37
CA ILE A 3 -3.90 -1.35 -8.64
C ILE A 3 -4.03 -2.87 -8.43
N ALA A 4 -5.25 -3.35 -8.17
CA ALA A 4 -5.54 -4.77 -8.02
C ALA A 4 -5.04 -5.60 -9.22
N ASP A 5 -5.40 -5.17 -10.43
CA ASP A 5 -4.98 -5.79 -11.69
C ASP A 5 -3.45 -5.85 -11.82
N MET A 6 -2.76 -4.74 -11.51
CA MET A 6 -1.30 -4.68 -11.53
C MET A 6 -0.65 -5.63 -10.50
N VAL A 7 -1.24 -5.77 -9.31
CA VAL A 7 -0.79 -6.70 -8.28
C VAL A 7 -0.93 -8.15 -8.76
N GLU A 8 -2.05 -8.48 -9.40
CA GLU A 8 -2.28 -9.80 -9.99
C GLU A 8 -1.33 -10.09 -11.16
N GLU A 9 -1.07 -9.11 -12.04
CA GLU A 9 -0.10 -9.24 -13.13
C GLU A 9 1.34 -9.45 -12.63
N LEU A 10 1.67 -8.90 -11.46
CA LEU A 10 2.96 -9.12 -10.80
C LEU A 10 3.05 -10.50 -10.10
N GLY A 11 1.98 -11.30 -10.13
CA GLY A 11 1.92 -12.63 -9.51
C GLY A 11 1.55 -12.62 -8.03
N HIS A 12 1.07 -11.48 -7.51
CA HIS A 12 0.53 -11.39 -6.15
C HIS A 12 -0.99 -11.56 -6.16
N HIS A 13 -1.59 -11.76 -4.99
CA HIS A 13 -3.04 -11.93 -4.88
C HIS A 13 -3.68 -10.79 -4.09
N VAL A 14 -4.79 -10.27 -4.61
CA VAL A 14 -5.56 -9.21 -3.97
C VAL A 14 -6.56 -9.84 -3.00
N VAL A 15 -6.27 -9.74 -1.71
CA VAL A 15 -7.11 -10.32 -0.65
C VAL A 15 -8.44 -9.58 -0.47
N ALA A 16 -8.39 -8.25 -0.53
CA ALA A 16 -9.56 -7.40 -0.36
C ALA A 16 -9.32 -6.03 -1.01
N GLU A 17 -10.39 -5.44 -1.50
CA GLU A 17 -10.44 -4.07 -1.99
C GLU A 17 -11.56 -3.30 -1.30
N ALA A 18 -11.33 -2.02 -1.04
CA ALA A 18 -12.32 -1.13 -0.46
C ALA A 18 -12.20 0.27 -1.05
N ASP A 19 -13.34 0.82 -1.46
CA ASP A 19 -13.48 2.19 -1.96
C ASP A 19 -13.74 3.22 -0.85
N ASN A 20 -13.96 2.76 0.39
CA ASN A 20 -14.29 3.62 1.53
C ASN A 20 -13.50 3.23 2.80
N VAL A 21 -13.30 4.22 3.68
CA VAL A 21 -12.53 4.06 4.93
C VAL A 21 -13.14 3.03 5.88
N ARG A 22 -14.47 2.88 5.89
CA ARG A 22 -15.18 1.97 6.80
C ARG A 22 -14.86 0.52 6.46
N ASP A 23 -15.03 0.13 5.21
CA ASP A 23 -14.72 -1.21 4.73
C ASP A 23 -13.22 -1.47 4.76
N ALA A 24 -12.40 -0.48 4.37
CA ALA A 24 -10.95 -0.59 4.48
C ALA A 24 -10.48 -0.85 5.93
N SER A 25 -11.10 -0.18 6.91
CA SER A 25 -10.83 -0.42 8.34
C SER A 25 -11.27 -1.82 8.78
N ALA A 26 -12.43 -2.28 8.31
CA ALA A 26 -12.92 -3.62 8.60
C ALA A 26 -11.97 -4.68 8.04
N PHE A 27 -11.56 -4.57 6.77
CA PHE A 27 -10.60 -5.48 6.15
C PHE A 27 -9.21 -5.41 6.80
N ALA A 28 -8.71 -4.21 7.14
CA ALA A 28 -7.46 -4.07 7.89
C ALA A 28 -7.49 -4.86 9.21
N MET A 29 -8.65 -4.95 9.86
CA MET A 29 -8.85 -5.72 11.08
C MET A 29 -9.22 -7.20 10.87
N THR A 30 -9.82 -7.61 9.76
CA THR A 30 -10.35 -8.99 9.63
C THR A 30 -9.61 -9.80 8.58
N ALA A 31 -9.13 -9.15 7.52
CA ALA A 31 -8.44 -9.81 6.43
C ALA A 31 -7.02 -10.24 6.86
N GLN A 32 -6.57 -11.35 6.29
CA GLN A 32 -5.19 -11.81 6.40
C GLN A 32 -4.44 -11.39 5.14
N TYR A 33 -3.58 -10.38 5.29
CA TYR A 33 -2.74 -9.86 4.22
C TYR A 33 -1.31 -9.65 4.73
N ASP A 34 -0.38 -9.61 3.78
CA ASP A 34 1.03 -9.38 4.04
C ASP A 34 1.41 -7.91 3.87
N LEU A 35 0.80 -7.22 2.91
CA LEU A 35 1.00 -5.81 2.60
C LEU A 35 -0.34 -5.15 2.28
N ALA A 36 -0.51 -3.90 2.69
CA ALA A 36 -1.67 -3.10 2.34
C ALA A 36 -1.29 -1.88 1.48
N ILE A 37 -2.14 -1.58 0.49
CA ILE A 37 -2.03 -0.39 -0.35
C ILE A 37 -3.21 0.51 -0.01
N LEU A 38 -2.93 1.70 0.53
CA LEU A 38 -3.94 2.62 1.03
C LEU A 38 -3.97 3.88 0.17
N ASP A 39 -5.14 4.27 -0.35
CA ASP A 39 -5.27 5.60 -0.94
C ASP A 39 -5.37 6.66 0.17
N ILE A 40 -4.62 7.75 0.09
CA ILE A 40 -4.67 8.83 1.09
C ILE A 40 -6.06 9.44 1.21
N ASN A 41 -6.81 9.48 0.10
CA ASN A 41 -8.15 10.03 0.05
C ASN A 41 -9.14 9.02 -0.54
N LEU A 42 -10.00 8.48 0.31
CA LEU A 42 -11.11 7.62 -0.08
C LEU A 42 -12.41 8.42 0.02
N MET A 43 -12.94 8.86 -1.13
CA MET A 43 -14.19 9.63 -1.24
C MET A 43 -14.26 10.88 -0.33
N GLY A 44 -13.15 11.59 -0.17
CA GLY A 44 -13.05 12.80 0.66
C GLY A 44 -12.68 12.53 2.13
N VAL A 45 -12.49 11.26 2.51
CA VAL A 45 -12.09 10.87 3.86
C VAL A 45 -10.63 10.42 3.85
N TYR A 46 -9.86 10.92 4.82
CA TYR A 46 -8.47 10.51 5.00
C TYR A 46 -8.37 9.08 5.53
N VAL A 47 -7.41 8.33 5.02
CA VAL A 47 -7.16 6.93 5.37
C VAL A 47 -6.35 6.74 6.66
N ASP A 48 -6.00 7.82 7.34
CA ASP A 48 -5.33 7.86 8.66
C ASP A 48 -5.82 6.78 9.64
N PRO A 49 -7.13 6.61 9.91
CA PRO A 49 -7.59 5.57 10.84
C PRO A 49 -7.30 4.16 10.35
N VAL A 50 -7.32 3.91 9.04
CA VAL A 50 -6.94 2.60 8.49
C VAL A 50 -5.44 2.41 8.69
N ALA A 51 -4.62 3.41 8.34
CA ALA A 51 -3.18 3.34 8.52
C ALA A 51 -2.80 3.05 9.98
N ASP A 52 -3.41 3.74 10.95
CA ASP A 52 -3.20 3.49 12.39
C ASP A 52 -3.55 2.05 12.79
N LEU A 53 -4.62 1.47 12.22
CA LEU A 53 -4.98 0.08 12.47
C LEU A 53 -3.93 -0.90 11.93
N ILE A 54 -3.41 -0.65 10.74
CA ILE A 54 -2.38 -1.50 10.13
C ILE A 54 -1.04 -1.36 10.88
N GLU A 55 -0.68 -0.14 11.29
CA GLU A 55 0.45 0.16 12.17
C GLU A 55 0.35 -0.63 13.48
N ARG A 56 -0.82 -0.60 14.14
CA ARG A 56 -1.07 -1.35 15.38
C ARG A 56 -0.96 -2.86 15.19
N ARG A 57 -1.21 -3.37 13.99
CA ARG A 57 -0.99 -4.77 13.64
C ARG A 57 0.45 -5.11 13.30
N GLY A 58 1.32 -4.11 13.18
CA GLY A 58 2.71 -4.30 12.78
C GLY A 58 2.86 -4.81 11.35
N LYS A 59 1.88 -4.51 10.48
CA LYS A 59 1.89 -4.92 9.07
C LYS A 59 2.46 -3.79 8.19
N PRO A 60 3.24 -4.11 7.15
CA PRO A 60 3.71 -3.09 6.22
C PRO A 60 2.55 -2.58 5.36
N PHE A 61 2.60 -1.29 5.04
CA PHE A 61 1.65 -0.65 4.13
C PHE A 61 2.33 0.46 3.34
N LEU A 62 1.72 0.79 2.21
CA LEU A 62 2.17 1.86 1.32
C LEU A 62 1.00 2.76 0.93
N PHE A 63 1.30 4.02 0.68
CA PHE A 63 0.29 5.01 0.31
C PHE A 63 0.23 5.20 -1.20
N ALA A 64 -0.91 4.99 -1.81
CA ALA A 64 -1.19 5.41 -3.18
C ALA A 64 -1.85 6.79 -3.15
N THR A 65 -1.36 7.77 -3.90
CA THR A 65 -2.04 9.07 -3.99
C THR A 65 -1.92 9.69 -5.36
N GLY A 66 -2.99 10.32 -5.82
CA GLY A 66 -2.97 11.19 -6.99
C GLY A 66 -2.43 12.59 -6.70
N TYR A 67 -2.30 12.95 -5.43
CA TYR A 67 -1.76 14.24 -5.01
C TYR A 67 -0.23 14.17 -4.95
N GLY A 68 0.43 15.28 -5.28
CA GLY A 68 1.88 15.38 -5.16
C GLY A 68 2.33 15.20 -3.71
N PRO A 69 3.53 14.62 -3.46
CA PRO A 69 4.05 14.41 -2.11
C PRO A 69 4.16 15.70 -1.29
N GLU A 70 4.11 16.86 -1.95
CA GLU A 70 4.13 18.22 -1.40
C GLU A 70 2.88 18.59 -0.63
N LEU A 71 1.74 17.99 -0.97
CA LEU A 71 0.45 18.20 -0.31
C LEU A 71 0.23 17.22 0.84
N LEU A 72 1.18 16.30 1.07
CA LEU A 72 1.04 15.27 2.09
C LEU A 72 1.60 15.76 3.43
N PRO A 73 0.88 15.53 4.54
CA PRO A 73 1.44 15.79 5.86
C PRO A 73 2.76 15.03 6.06
N SER A 74 3.68 15.66 6.78
CA SER A 74 5.07 15.19 6.98
C SER A 74 5.18 13.76 7.50
N LEU A 75 4.16 13.28 8.21
CA LEU A 75 4.05 11.91 8.71
C LEU A 75 3.92 10.88 7.57
N LEU A 76 3.14 11.20 6.53
CA LEU A 76 2.98 10.35 5.35
C LEU A 76 4.23 10.40 4.46
N ARG A 77 4.93 11.54 4.41
CA ARG A 77 6.19 11.69 3.65
C ARG A 77 7.32 10.77 4.10
N ARG A 78 7.28 10.27 5.35
CA ARG A 78 8.29 9.33 5.87
C ARG A 78 8.01 7.88 5.47
N ARG A 79 6.89 7.60 4.82
CA ARG A 79 6.47 6.27 4.38
C ARG A 79 6.57 6.16 2.85
N PRO A 80 6.67 4.93 2.32
CA PRO A 80 6.66 4.71 0.88
C PRO A 80 5.34 5.15 0.28
N ILE A 81 5.42 6.09 -0.65
CA ILE A 81 4.29 6.68 -1.37
C ILE A 81 4.42 6.39 -2.86
N LEU A 82 3.38 5.81 -3.45
CA LEU A 82 3.18 5.67 -4.88
C LEU A 82 2.32 6.82 -5.41
N ARG A 83 2.89 7.60 -6.33
CA ARG A 83 2.18 8.68 -7.00
C ARG A 83 1.43 8.13 -8.21
N LYS A 84 0.15 8.48 -8.36
CA LYS A 84 -0.62 8.19 -9.58
C LYS A 84 -0.16 9.12 -10.72
N PRO A 85 -0.01 8.60 -11.95
CA PRO A 85 -0.26 7.22 -12.37
C PRO A 85 0.81 6.25 -11.85
N ILE A 86 0.36 5.18 -11.20
CA ILE A 86 1.27 4.16 -10.65
C ILE A 86 1.77 3.33 -11.83
N ALA A 87 3.09 3.25 -11.97
CA ALA A 87 3.74 2.39 -12.94
C ALA A 87 3.95 1.00 -12.35
N MET A 88 3.86 -0.04 -13.17
CA MET A 88 4.03 -1.43 -12.75
C MET A 88 5.42 -1.67 -12.14
N ASP A 89 6.46 -1.09 -12.73
CA ASP A 89 7.83 -1.12 -12.19
C ASP A 89 7.95 -0.47 -10.80
N GLN A 90 7.26 0.66 -10.56
CA GLN A 90 7.28 1.33 -9.26
C GLN A 90 6.56 0.51 -8.19
N LEU A 91 5.40 -0.05 -8.55
CA LEU A 91 4.65 -0.94 -7.66
C LEU A 91 5.50 -2.16 -7.30
N LYS A 92 6.08 -2.82 -8.31
CA LYS A 92 6.98 -3.96 -8.11
C LYS A 92 8.14 -3.60 -7.19
N ALA A 93 8.89 -2.54 -7.49
CA ALA A 93 10.05 -2.13 -6.71
C ALA A 93 9.70 -1.82 -5.25
N MET A 94 8.53 -1.23 -4.99
CA MET A 94 8.06 -0.99 -3.62
C MET A 94 7.67 -2.27 -2.88
N ILE A 95 6.96 -3.19 -3.54
CA ILE A 95 6.62 -4.48 -2.94
C ILE A 95 7.91 -5.25 -2.62
N ASP A 96 8.84 -5.32 -3.57
CA ASP A 96 10.15 -5.96 -3.45
C ASP A 96 10.98 -5.38 -2.28
N SER A 97 10.98 -4.05 -2.13
CA SER A 97 11.65 -3.39 -1.01
C SER A 97 11.00 -3.67 0.36
N MET A 98 9.73 -4.03 0.40
CA MET A 98 8.99 -4.35 1.64
C MET A 98 9.07 -5.83 2.00
N PHE A 99 9.18 -6.69 0.99
CA PHE A 99 9.44 -8.12 1.12
C PHE A 99 10.82 -8.43 0.57
N PRO A 100 11.90 -7.99 1.25
CA PRO A 100 13.22 -8.44 0.86
C PRO A 100 13.20 -9.97 0.95
N GLU A 101 13.26 -10.63 -0.20
CA GLU A 101 13.54 -12.06 -0.23
C GLU A 101 14.80 -12.26 0.62
N PRO A 102 14.85 -13.24 1.55
CA PRO A 102 16.06 -13.49 2.32
C PRO A 102 17.23 -14.05 1.48
N SER A 103 17.22 -13.90 0.16
CA SER A 103 18.18 -14.55 -0.73
C SER A 103 18.58 -13.69 -1.92
N ALA A 104 19.33 -12.63 -1.65
CA ALA A 104 20.45 -12.27 -2.49
C ALA A 104 21.78 -12.59 -1.76
N THR A 105 21.88 -13.81 -1.21
CA THR A 105 23.16 -14.54 -1.26
C THR A 105 23.10 -15.25 -2.61
N ILE A 106 24.07 -15.13 -3.51
CA ILE A 106 25.37 -15.84 -3.59
C ILE A 106 25.99 -15.40 -4.95
N PRO A 107 27.30 -15.52 -5.26
CA PRO A 107 28.56 -15.37 -4.51
C PRO A 107 29.51 -14.32 -5.16
N SER A 108 30.69 -14.14 -4.55
CA SER A 108 31.90 -13.59 -5.21
C SER A 108 32.44 -14.48 -6.34
#